data_AF-A0A2N7Q8E3-F1
#
_entry.id   AF-A0A2N7Q8E3-F1
#
_cell.length_a   1.000
_cell.length_b   1.000
_cell.length_c   1.000
_cell.angle_alpha   90.00
_cell.angle_beta   90.00
_cell.angle_gamma   90.00
#
_symmetry.space_group_name_H-M   'P 1'
#
loop_
_entity.id
_entity.type
_entity.pdbx_description
1 polymer ?
#
loop_
_entity_poly.entity_id
_entity_poly.type
_entity_poly.pdbx_seq_one_letter_code
_entity_poly.pdbx_strand_id
1 'polypeptide(L)'
;MKKFMIMGLTLSLLASVLFLPACKQMTTEELKKSMEIVDVQTKWVSKEYRVWPPKLVLVPVISFRVKNVSDKPLGYINFNAIFKFKGENKNLGDNFLAAIRKKPVMPGELSDVITLKSNYGVEGKTLQSFENNPYWKPVIVQLFARGHGSGFVLLGEWEVSKTIDFKEDQAVTPVVEPKKENKK
;
A
#
# COMPACT_ATOMS: atom_id res chain seq x y z
N MET A 1 -78.85 19.18 17.98
CA MET A 1 -78.72 18.55 16.64
C MET A 1 -77.69 19.31 15.83
N LYS A 2 -76.61 18.61 15.43
CA LYS A 2 -75.71 18.82 14.27
C LYS A 2 -75.07 20.20 13.96
N LYS A 3 -73.71 20.15 13.93
CA LYS A 3 -72.73 20.83 13.04
C LYS A 3 -72.59 22.36 13.27
N PHE A 4 -71.41 22.97 13.38
CA PHE A 4 -70.18 22.79 12.61
C PHE A 4 -68.94 23.02 13.50
N MET A 5 -68.11 22.00 13.59
CA MET A 5 -66.71 22.10 14.00
C MET A 5 -65.92 21.83 12.72
N ILE A 6 -64.95 22.68 12.40
CA ILE A 6 -63.79 22.51 11.50
C ILE A 6 -63.45 23.92 11.00
N MET A 7 -62.50 24.59 11.64
CA MET A 7 -61.43 25.28 10.90
C MET A 7 -60.32 25.65 11.90
N GLY A 8 -59.10 25.21 11.59
CA GLY A 8 -57.89 25.71 12.23
C GLY A 8 -57.33 24.81 13.32
N LEU A 9 -56.63 23.74 12.93
CA LEU A 9 -55.31 23.40 13.49
C LEU A 9 -54.68 22.20 12.77
N THR A 10 -54.29 22.35 11.50
CA THR A 10 -53.44 21.33 10.83
C THR A 10 -52.41 22.03 9.95
N LEU A 11 -51.49 22.77 10.56
CA LEU A 11 -50.33 23.32 9.83
C LEU A 11 -49.07 23.41 10.71
N SER A 12 -48.75 22.35 11.44
CA SER A 12 -47.54 22.34 12.28
C SER A 12 -46.83 20.99 12.38
N LEU A 13 -47.00 20.08 11.41
CA LEU A 13 -46.33 18.77 11.42
C LEU A 13 -45.45 18.45 10.20
N LEU A 14 -45.10 19.43 9.36
CA LEU A 14 -44.38 19.17 8.11
C LEU A 14 -43.07 19.97 7.92
N ALA A 15 -42.37 20.33 9.00
CA ALA A 15 -41.12 21.11 8.91
C ALA A 15 -39.87 20.39 9.45
N SER A 16 -39.98 19.16 9.97
CA SER A 16 -38.86 18.47 10.64
C SER A 16 -38.07 17.47 9.76
N VAL A 17 -38.36 17.36 8.45
CA VAL A 17 -37.73 16.34 7.57
C VAL A 17 -36.47 16.85 6.83
N LEU A 18 -36.06 18.13 6.99
CA LEU A 18 -35.03 18.73 6.14
C LEU A 18 -33.58 18.67 6.65
N PHE A 19 -33.28 17.99 7.75
CA PHE A 19 -31.90 17.86 8.27
C PHE A 19 -31.47 16.40 8.44
N LEU A 20 -31.71 15.54 7.45
CA LEU A 20 -30.88 14.35 7.32
C LEU A 20 -29.48 14.84 6.92
N PRO A 21 -28.43 14.62 7.73
CA PRO A 21 -27.08 14.86 7.27
C PRO A 21 -26.87 13.91 6.09
N ALA A 22 -26.93 14.44 4.87
CA ALA A 22 -26.46 13.73 3.72
C ALA A 22 -25.02 13.35 4.05
N CYS A 23 -24.76 12.06 4.26
CA CYS A 23 -23.41 11.53 4.41
C CYS A 23 -22.67 11.83 3.11
N LYS A 24 -22.10 13.04 3.00
CA LYS A 24 -21.37 13.48 1.83
C LYS A 24 -20.15 12.58 1.72
N GLN A 25 -20.17 11.69 0.73
CA GLN A 25 -19.03 10.84 0.43
C GLN A 25 -17.86 11.72 -0.04
N MET A 26 -16.66 11.36 0.39
CA MET A 26 -15.45 12.07 0.00
C MET A 26 -15.17 11.85 -1.48
N THR A 27 -15.02 12.93 -2.25
CA THR A 27 -14.66 12.82 -3.67
C THR A 27 -13.19 12.46 -3.85
N THR A 28 -12.81 12.06 -5.05
CA THR A 28 -11.41 11.73 -5.40
C THR A 28 -10.49 12.95 -5.24
N GLU A 29 -10.96 14.13 -5.61
CA GLU A 29 -10.24 15.40 -5.50
C GLU A 29 -10.11 15.85 -4.04
N GLU A 30 -11.18 15.69 -3.25
CA GLU A 30 -11.16 15.96 -1.81
C GLU A 30 -10.17 15.02 -1.11
N LEU A 31 -10.18 13.73 -1.46
CA LEU A 31 -9.24 12.75 -0.94
C LEU A 31 -7.78 13.16 -1.21
N LYS A 32 -7.45 13.51 -2.46
CA LYS A 32 -6.09 13.90 -2.84
C LYS A 32 -5.59 15.10 -2.05
N LYS A 33 -6.47 16.08 -1.80
CA LYS A 33 -6.13 17.30 -1.04
C LYS A 33 -6.11 17.08 0.47
N SER A 34 -6.69 15.99 0.96
CA SER A 34 -6.81 15.71 2.40
C SER A 34 -5.60 15.05 3.03
N MET A 35 -4.68 14.52 2.21
CA MET A 35 -3.55 13.74 2.69
C MET A 35 -2.24 14.15 2.03
N GLU A 36 -1.18 14.12 2.82
CA GLU A 36 0.20 14.26 2.38
C GLU A 36 0.96 12.97 2.71
N ILE A 37 1.75 12.48 1.76
CA ILE A 37 2.58 11.29 1.95
C ILE A 37 3.96 11.72 2.41
N VAL A 38 4.36 11.26 3.59
CA VAL A 38 5.61 11.65 4.26
C VAL A 38 6.42 10.43 4.67
N ASP A 39 7.67 10.64 5.06
CA ASP A 39 8.60 9.59 5.52
C ASP A 39 8.73 8.41 4.55
N VAL A 40 8.72 8.72 3.24
CA VAL A 40 8.80 7.71 2.20
C VAL A 40 10.18 7.04 2.22
N GLN A 41 10.16 5.71 2.32
CA GLN A 41 11.34 4.86 2.21
C GLN A 41 11.05 3.73 1.23
N THR A 42 12.03 3.42 0.40
CA THR A 42 11.98 2.29 -0.53
C THR A 42 13.20 1.42 -0.33
N LYS A 43 13.00 0.10 -0.48
CA LYS A 43 14.08 -0.90 -0.35
C LYS A 43 13.67 -2.21 -1.01
N TRP A 44 14.62 -3.12 -1.14
CA TRP A 44 14.39 -4.50 -1.54
C TRP A 44 14.49 -5.41 -0.34
N VAL A 45 13.58 -6.37 -0.23
CA VAL A 45 13.58 -7.38 0.84
C VAL A 45 13.48 -8.78 0.23
N SER A 46 13.87 -9.80 0.99
CA SER A 46 13.64 -11.17 0.57
C SER A 46 12.16 -11.54 0.63
N LYS A 47 11.67 -12.11 -0.46
CA LYS A 47 10.39 -12.83 -0.51
C LYS A 47 10.60 -14.33 -0.30
N GLU A 48 11.70 -14.85 -0.83
CA GLU A 48 12.05 -16.26 -0.77
C GLU A 48 13.57 -16.37 -0.67
N TYR A 49 14.06 -17.23 0.22
CA TYR A 49 15.48 -17.54 0.36
C TYR A 49 15.65 -19.02 0.68
N ARG A 50 16.55 -19.69 -0.03
CA ARG A 50 16.97 -21.08 0.23
C ARG A 50 18.45 -21.23 -0.07
N VAL A 51 19.16 -21.96 0.80
CA VAL A 51 20.57 -22.30 0.60
C VAL A 51 20.73 -23.43 -0.43
N TRP A 52 19.85 -24.44 -0.41
CA TRP A 52 19.90 -25.57 -1.34
C TRP A 52 18.50 -26.01 -1.83
N PRO A 53 18.25 -26.09 -3.16
CA PRO A 53 19.05 -25.46 -4.20
C PRO A 53 19.08 -23.93 -4.00
N PRO A 54 20.22 -23.24 -4.28
CA PRO A 54 20.35 -21.81 -4.04
C PRO A 54 19.27 -21.00 -4.74
N LYS A 55 18.51 -20.21 -3.96
CA LYS A 55 17.50 -19.30 -4.47
C LYS A 55 17.35 -18.09 -3.56
N LEU A 56 17.32 -16.91 -4.16
CA LEU A 56 16.97 -15.66 -3.49
C LEU A 56 16.05 -14.85 -4.41
N VAL A 57 14.83 -14.57 -3.95
CA VAL A 57 13.90 -13.67 -4.65
C VAL A 57 13.81 -12.39 -3.86
N LEU A 58 14.26 -11.28 -4.45
CA LEU A 58 14.13 -9.95 -3.87
C LEU A 58 12.93 -9.23 -4.48
N VAL A 59 12.13 -8.59 -3.65
CA VAL A 59 10.96 -7.80 -4.05
C VAL A 59 11.09 -6.35 -3.57
N PRO A 60 10.64 -5.37 -4.36
CA PRO A 60 10.63 -3.98 -3.92
C PRO A 60 9.51 -3.73 -2.90
N VAL A 61 9.80 -2.80 -1.99
CA VAL A 61 8.91 -2.37 -0.91
C VAL A 61 8.91 -0.85 -0.85
N ILE A 62 7.74 -0.28 -0.62
CA ILE A 62 7.57 1.13 -0.20
C ILE A 62 6.99 1.14 1.22
N SER A 63 7.55 1.99 2.07
CA SER A 63 7.00 2.33 3.39
C SER A 63 6.83 3.85 3.49
N PHE A 64 5.75 4.30 4.11
CA PHE A 64 5.43 5.72 4.22
C PHE A 64 4.47 5.96 5.39
N ARG A 65 4.27 7.22 5.74
CA ARG A 65 3.18 7.67 6.62
C ARG A 65 2.26 8.63 5.88
N VAL A 66 1.04 8.75 6.39
CA VAL A 66 0.02 9.66 5.90
C VAL A 66 -0.15 10.76 6.93
N LYS A 67 0.06 12.00 6.53
CA LYS A 67 -0.32 13.18 7.31
C LYS A 67 -1.70 13.64 6.87
N ASN A 68 -2.63 13.76 7.82
CA ASN A 68 -3.94 14.34 7.53
C ASN A 68 -3.81 15.87 7.53
N VAL A 69 -3.97 16.49 6.37
CA VAL A 69 -3.89 17.94 6.19
C VAL A 69 -5.27 18.59 6.03
N SER A 70 -6.33 17.80 6.17
CA SER A 70 -7.72 18.29 6.16
C SER A 70 -8.25 18.60 7.56
N ASP A 71 -9.45 19.17 7.60
CA ASP A 71 -10.24 19.44 8.80
C ASP A 71 -11.13 18.25 9.23
N LYS A 72 -11.06 17.11 8.53
CA LYS A 72 -11.89 15.93 8.78
C LYS A 72 -11.05 14.70 9.11
N PRO A 73 -11.52 13.78 9.96
CA PRO A 73 -10.84 12.51 10.19
C PRO A 73 -10.73 11.66 8.91
N LEU A 74 -9.56 11.08 8.66
CA LEU A 74 -9.36 10.08 7.60
C LEU A 74 -9.59 8.68 8.17
N GLY A 75 -10.77 8.11 7.95
CA GLY A 75 -11.18 6.85 8.58
C GLY A 75 -11.19 5.60 7.69
N TYR A 76 -11.24 5.75 6.36
CA TYR A 76 -11.43 4.62 5.45
C TYR A 76 -10.58 4.78 4.20
N ILE A 77 -9.29 4.52 4.30
CA ILE A 77 -8.34 4.68 3.18
C ILE A 77 -7.72 3.33 2.82
N ASN A 78 -7.81 2.99 1.53
CA ASN A 78 -7.06 1.93 0.88
C ASN A 78 -5.87 2.50 0.16
N PHE A 79 -4.79 1.73 0.10
CA PHE A 79 -3.65 2.03 -0.77
C PHE A 79 -3.42 0.90 -1.76
N ASN A 80 -2.95 1.28 -2.93
CA ASN A 80 -2.42 0.34 -3.91
C ASN A 80 -1.06 0.84 -4.39
N ALA A 81 -0.04 -0.01 -4.34
CA ALA A 81 1.26 0.26 -4.94
C ALA A 81 1.40 -0.57 -6.21
N ILE A 82 1.80 0.07 -7.30
CA ILE A 82 2.15 -0.60 -8.55
C ILE A 82 3.64 -0.38 -8.81
N PHE A 83 4.38 -1.48 -8.88
CA PHE A 83 5.82 -1.50 -9.14
C PHE A 83 6.06 -1.82 -10.61
N LYS A 84 6.92 -1.04 -11.27
CA LYS A 84 7.23 -1.16 -12.70
C LYS A 84 8.72 -0.98 -12.95
N PHE A 85 9.25 -1.64 -13.98
CA PHE A 85 10.59 -1.29 -14.45
C PHE A 85 10.58 0.11 -15.07
N LYS A 86 11.55 0.95 -14.72
CA LYS A 86 11.62 2.33 -15.18
C LYS A 86 11.76 2.36 -16.71
N GLY A 87 10.87 3.11 -17.38
CA GLY A 87 10.86 3.23 -18.84
C GLY A 87 10.26 2.02 -19.58
N GLU A 88 9.76 1.01 -18.88
CA GLU A 88 9.08 -0.13 -19.48
C GLU A 88 7.58 -0.11 -19.13
N ASN A 89 6.72 -0.54 -20.06
CA ASN A 89 5.30 -0.77 -19.77
C ASN A 89 5.05 -2.05 -18.95
N LYS A 90 6.13 -2.75 -18.54
CA LYS A 90 6.08 -4.02 -17.83
C LYS A 90 5.99 -3.81 -16.32
N ASN A 91 4.94 -4.35 -15.71
CA ASN A 91 4.79 -4.40 -14.27
C ASN A 91 5.76 -5.42 -13.65
N LEU A 92 6.39 -5.04 -12.54
CA LEU A 92 7.11 -5.93 -11.63
C LEU A 92 6.19 -6.44 -10.50
N GLY A 93 5.00 -5.90 -10.35
CA GLY A 93 4.00 -6.39 -9.42
C GLY A 93 3.23 -5.27 -8.75
N ASP A 94 2.37 -5.64 -7.82
CA ASP A 94 1.47 -4.74 -7.13
C ASP A 94 1.13 -5.24 -5.72
N ASN A 95 0.54 -4.35 -4.92
CA ASN A 95 0.00 -4.69 -3.61
C ASN A 95 -1.17 -3.78 -3.25
N PHE A 96 -2.27 -4.36 -2.79
CA PHE A 96 -3.42 -3.63 -2.25
C PHE A 96 -3.51 -3.82 -0.74
N LEU A 97 -3.73 -2.73 -0.01
CA LEU A 97 -3.85 -2.74 1.44
C LEU A 97 -4.98 -1.83 1.94
N ALA A 98 -5.90 -2.41 2.72
CA ALA A 98 -6.87 -1.66 3.48
C ALA A 98 -6.25 -1.10 4.77
N ALA A 99 -5.49 -0.01 4.65
CA ALA A 99 -4.60 0.46 5.72
C ALA A 99 -5.31 1.21 6.86
N ILE A 100 -6.17 2.19 6.55
CA ILE A 100 -6.83 3.03 7.56
C ILE A 100 -8.30 2.61 7.65
N ARG A 101 -8.71 2.12 8.82
CA ARG A 101 -10.05 1.56 9.08
C ARG A 101 -10.56 1.82 10.49
N LYS A 102 -9.94 1.17 11.48
CA LYS A 102 -10.43 1.15 12.86
C LYS A 102 -10.02 2.39 13.65
N LYS A 103 -8.82 2.89 13.35
CA LYS A 103 -8.26 4.10 13.95
C LYS A 103 -8.16 5.16 12.86
N PRO A 104 -9.04 6.18 12.84
CA PRO A 104 -8.90 7.27 11.90
C PRO A 104 -7.64 8.08 12.19
N VAL A 105 -7.06 8.69 11.16
CA VAL A 105 -6.01 9.70 11.33
C VAL A 105 -6.72 11.05 11.52
N MET A 106 -6.62 11.63 12.71
CA MET A 106 -7.30 12.90 13.01
C MET A 106 -6.63 14.08 12.29
N PRO A 107 -7.31 15.22 12.11
CA PRO A 107 -6.72 16.42 11.52
C PRO A 107 -5.36 16.78 12.15
N GLY A 108 -4.35 16.99 11.31
CA GLY A 108 -2.98 17.30 11.73
C GLY A 108 -2.14 16.10 12.20
N GLU A 109 -2.74 14.92 12.40
CA GLU A 109 -2.01 13.73 12.86
C GLU A 109 -1.31 12.96 11.73
N LEU A 110 -0.37 12.12 12.14
CA LEU A 110 0.30 11.13 11.30
C LEU A 110 -0.29 9.74 11.54
N SER A 111 -0.40 8.96 10.47
CA SER A 111 -0.66 7.53 10.56
C SER A 111 0.51 6.76 11.17
N ASP A 112 0.23 5.51 11.55
CA ASP A 112 1.28 4.49 11.67
C ASP A 112 1.96 4.26 10.32
N VAL A 113 3.15 3.63 10.33
CA VAL A 113 3.87 3.31 9.09
C VAL A 113 3.07 2.29 8.28
N ILE A 114 2.85 2.61 7.01
CA ILE A 114 2.17 1.76 6.04
C ILE A 114 3.21 1.19 5.10
N THR A 115 3.22 -0.14 4.93
CA THR A 115 4.18 -0.85 4.08
C THR A 115 3.46 -1.65 3.01
N LEU A 116 3.84 -1.45 1.75
CA LEU A 116 3.35 -2.19 0.59
C LEU A 116 4.52 -2.92 -0.06
N LYS A 117 4.35 -4.23 -0.25
CA LYS A 117 5.39 -5.13 -0.80
C LYS A 117 4.90 -5.76 -2.09
N SER A 118 5.70 -5.66 -3.15
CA SER A 118 5.37 -6.26 -4.43
C SER A 118 5.15 -7.77 -4.33
N ASN A 119 4.15 -8.27 -5.05
CA ASN A 119 3.87 -9.70 -5.20
C ASN A 119 4.88 -10.42 -6.13
N TYR A 120 5.58 -9.72 -7.03
CA TYR A 120 6.69 -10.27 -7.81
C TYR A 120 7.97 -9.45 -7.65
N GLY A 121 9.08 -10.05 -8.08
CA GLY A 121 10.42 -9.53 -7.87
C GLY A 121 11.43 -10.14 -8.81
N VAL A 122 12.69 -9.95 -8.49
CA VAL A 122 13.82 -10.44 -9.26
C VAL A 122 14.40 -11.66 -8.56
N GLU A 123 14.56 -12.74 -9.32
CA GLU A 123 15.16 -13.98 -8.84
C GLU A 123 16.67 -14.00 -9.11
N GLY A 124 17.41 -14.46 -8.12
CA GLY A 124 18.84 -14.76 -8.16
C GLY A 124 19.15 -15.98 -7.30
N LYS A 125 20.43 -16.21 -7.03
CA LYS A 125 20.92 -17.31 -6.19
C LYS A 125 21.46 -16.82 -4.84
N THR A 126 22.19 -15.71 -4.89
CA THR A 126 22.84 -15.02 -3.75
C THR A 126 22.72 -13.50 -3.93
N LEU A 127 23.09 -12.72 -2.92
CA LEU A 127 23.20 -11.25 -3.01
C LEU A 127 24.12 -10.84 -4.17
N GLN A 128 25.29 -11.46 -4.28
CA GLN A 128 26.25 -11.20 -5.36
C GLN A 128 25.65 -11.48 -6.74
N SER A 129 24.74 -12.46 -6.86
CA SER A 129 24.14 -12.79 -8.15
C SER A 129 23.32 -11.65 -8.76
N PHE A 130 22.89 -10.66 -7.97
CA PHE A 130 22.14 -9.50 -8.46
C PHE A 130 23.03 -8.45 -9.16
N GLU A 131 24.34 -8.42 -8.91
CA GLU A 131 25.26 -7.47 -9.55
C GLU A 131 25.26 -7.59 -11.09
N ASN A 132 25.18 -8.83 -11.58
CA ASN A 132 25.20 -9.16 -13.01
C ASN A 132 23.84 -9.63 -13.54
N ASN A 133 22.77 -9.47 -12.75
CA ASN A 133 21.44 -9.95 -13.14
C ASN A 133 20.79 -8.96 -14.12
N PRO A 134 20.47 -9.37 -15.37
CA PRO A 134 19.89 -8.46 -16.36
C PRO A 134 18.49 -7.95 -15.99
N TYR A 135 17.82 -8.62 -15.03
CA TYR A 135 16.52 -8.20 -14.51
C TYR A 135 16.64 -7.29 -13.28
N TRP A 136 17.85 -7.06 -12.75
CA TRP A 136 18.11 -6.11 -11.67
C TRP A 136 18.22 -4.67 -12.18
N LYS A 137 17.07 -4.16 -12.65
CA LYS A 137 16.92 -2.85 -13.29
C LYS A 137 16.33 -1.81 -12.33
N PRO A 138 16.43 -0.51 -12.63
CA PRO A 138 15.70 0.53 -11.90
C PRO A 138 14.19 0.27 -11.91
N VAL A 139 13.55 0.45 -10.75
CA VAL A 139 12.11 0.23 -10.55
C VAL A 139 11.48 1.54 -10.06
N ILE A 140 10.29 1.84 -10.54
CA ILE A 140 9.43 2.90 -10.00
C ILE A 140 8.26 2.28 -9.25
N VAL A 141 7.78 2.98 -8.22
CA VAL A 141 6.54 2.64 -7.52
C VAL A 141 5.55 3.80 -7.65
N GLN A 142 4.37 3.51 -8.15
CA GLN A 142 3.24 4.42 -8.21
C GLN A 142 2.29 4.09 -7.05
N LEU A 143 2.06 5.07 -6.16
CA LEU A 143 1.17 4.91 -5.01
C LEU A 143 -0.18 5.54 -5.29
N PHE A 144 -1.22 4.75 -5.13
CA PHE A 144 -2.61 5.18 -5.25
C PHE A 144 -3.31 5.08 -3.91
N ALA A 145 -4.25 5.98 -3.66
CA ALA A 145 -5.20 5.87 -2.56
C ALA A 145 -6.64 5.80 -3.05
N ARG A 146 -7.49 5.19 -2.24
CA ARG A 146 -8.94 5.19 -2.42
C ARG A 146 -9.65 5.30 -1.09
N GLY A 147 -10.50 6.31 -0.96
CA GLY A 147 -11.38 6.55 0.17
C GLY A 147 -12.71 5.79 0.07
N HIS A 148 -13.60 5.99 1.03
CA HIS A 148 -14.96 5.48 0.95
C HIS A 148 -15.76 6.26 -0.10
N GLY A 149 -16.19 5.59 -1.17
CA GLY A 149 -16.95 6.21 -2.27
C GLY A 149 -16.10 6.89 -3.36
N SER A 150 -14.79 7.10 -3.13
CA SER A 150 -13.91 7.71 -4.14
C SER A 150 -13.41 6.69 -5.18
N GLY A 151 -12.93 7.20 -6.31
CA GLY A 151 -12.06 6.47 -7.22
C GLY A 151 -10.64 6.32 -6.65
N PHE A 152 -9.78 5.60 -7.38
CA PHE A 152 -8.35 5.61 -7.09
C PHE A 152 -7.73 6.92 -7.56
N VAL A 153 -6.87 7.51 -6.73
CA VAL A 153 -6.09 8.70 -7.06
C VAL A 153 -4.60 8.43 -6.91
N LEU A 154 -3.82 8.88 -7.90
CA LEU A 154 -2.36 8.84 -7.83
C LEU A 154 -1.88 9.90 -6.81
N LEU A 155 -1.16 9.43 -5.80
CA LEU A 155 -0.59 10.27 -4.74
C LEU A 155 0.85 10.67 -5.05
N GLY A 156 1.60 9.78 -5.69
CA GLY A 156 2.98 10.06 -6.07
C GLY A 156 3.63 8.87 -6.76
N GLU A 157 4.81 9.16 -7.28
CA GLU A 157 5.69 8.19 -7.92
C GLU A 157 7.10 8.38 -7.38
N TRP A 158 7.77 7.27 -7.03
CA TRP A 158 9.13 7.28 -6.51
C TRP A 158 9.98 6.22 -7.21
N GLU A 159 11.26 6.53 -7.39
CA GLU A 159 12.25 5.52 -7.74
C GLU A 159 12.53 4.64 -6.50
N VAL A 160 12.55 3.33 -6.70
CA VAL A 160 12.85 2.35 -5.65
C VAL A 160 14.36 2.31 -5.46
N SER A 161 14.82 2.58 -4.24
CA SER A 161 16.23 2.48 -3.86
C SER A 161 16.77 1.09 -4.16
N LYS A 162 18.06 1.00 -4.53
CA LYS A 162 18.78 -0.28 -4.66
C LYS A 162 19.22 -0.87 -3.32
N THR A 163 18.90 -0.22 -2.18
CA THR A 163 19.18 -0.77 -0.85
C THR A 163 18.50 -2.12 -0.67
N ILE A 164 19.29 -3.16 -0.39
CA ILE A 164 18.82 -4.50 -0.07
C ILE A 164 18.86 -4.67 1.44
N ASP A 165 17.70 -4.93 2.05
CA ASP A 165 17.53 -5.26 3.45
C ASP A 165 17.36 -6.78 3.60
N PHE A 166 18.48 -7.47 3.39
CA PHE A 166 18.61 -8.91 3.52
C PHE A 166 20.08 -9.24 3.80
N LYS A 167 20.30 -10.22 4.68
CA LYS A 167 21.61 -10.80 4.95
C LYS A 167 21.51 -12.31 4.74
N GLU A 168 22.47 -12.86 4.02
CA GLU A 168 22.60 -14.30 3.87
C GLU A 168 23.07 -14.92 5.18
N ASP A 169 22.65 -16.16 5.41
CA ASP A 169 23.19 -16.94 6.51
C ASP A 169 24.70 -17.13 6.26
N GLN A 170 25.52 -16.93 7.30
CA GLN A 170 26.92 -17.33 7.21
C GLN A 170 26.94 -18.85 7.07
N ALA A 171 27.42 -19.36 5.94
CA ALA A 171 27.47 -20.79 5.68
C ALA A 171 28.19 -21.49 6.85
N VAL A 172 27.47 -22.29 7.63
CA VAL A 172 28.11 -23.37 8.37
C VAL A 172 28.63 -24.31 7.28
N THR A 173 29.94 -24.48 7.26
CA THR A 173 30.71 -25.15 6.21
C THR A 173 29.96 -26.37 5.67
N PRO A 174 29.79 -26.54 4.34
CA PRO A 174 29.12 -27.71 3.81
C PRO A 174 29.83 -28.98 4.31
N VAL A 175 29.06 -29.87 4.95
CA VAL A 175 29.52 -31.22 5.29
C VAL A 175 30.05 -31.82 4.00
N VAL A 176 31.37 -32.04 3.96
CA VAL A 176 32.07 -32.65 2.83
C VAL A 176 31.37 -33.97 2.53
N GLU A 177 30.72 -34.08 1.37
CA GLU A 177 30.19 -35.37 0.91
C GLU A 177 31.37 -36.36 0.86
N PRO A 178 31.29 -37.53 1.51
CA PRO A 178 32.36 -38.50 1.44
C PRO A 178 32.54 -38.92 -0.02
N LYS A 179 33.77 -38.72 -0.54
CA LYS A 179 34.19 -39.20 -1.86
C LYS A 179 33.71 -40.65 -2.03
N LYS A 180 32.88 -40.90 -3.04
CA LYS A 180 32.58 -42.26 -3.48
C LYS A 180 33.90 -42.94 -3.82
N GLU A 181 34.30 -43.87 -2.96
CA GLU A 181 35.47 -44.71 -3.16
C GLU A 181 35.21 -45.58 -4.39
N ASN A 182 36.00 -45.37 -5.45
CA ASN A 182 35.98 -46.21 -6.64
C ASN A 182 36.32 -47.64 -6.20
N LYS A 183 35.32 -48.52 -6.19
CA LYS A 183 35.56 -49.96 -6.14
C LYS A 183 36.15 -50.37 -7.50
N LYS A 184 37.42 -50.78 -7.45
CA LYS A 184 38.14 -51.45 -8.54
C LYS A 184 37.45 -52.75 -8.92
#